data_AF-A0A9D9L376-F1
#
_entry.id   AF-A0A9D9L376-F1
#
_cell.length_a   1.000
_cell.length_b   1.000
_cell.length_c   1.000
_cell.angle_alpha   90.00
_cell.angle_beta   90.00
_cell.angle_gamma   90.00
#
_symmetry.space_group_name_H-M   'P 1'
#
loop_
_entity.id
_entity.type
_entity.pdbx_description
1 polymer ?
#
loop_
_entity_poly.entity_id
_entity_poly.type
_entity_poly.pdbx_seq_one_letter_code
_entity_poly.pdbx_strand_id
1 'polypeptide(L)'
;MEQMPSKNRLISGKGIVIAVVIFFTLMICVPVFIMRWTMSQAVREYTVFGKRETEVVKSDMGITLSNQMTARKLTVSHAGGDFSFHIWIEDIEDPEKFMEESFDGTYKETELNSNDLQYEVLAYDDGGDPSAADKVYDCEYYINVDGEDIKHFDIYRFAFYKSGDTYKLKAVGSKI
;
A
#
# COMPACT_ATOMS: atom_id res chain seq x y z
N MET A 1 68.16 26.71 -28.75
CA MET A 1 67.09 26.77 -27.74
C MET A 1 65.76 26.74 -28.48
N GLU A 2 65.20 25.54 -28.66
CA GLU A 2 63.85 25.37 -29.22
C GLU A 2 62.83 25.63 -28.11
N GLN A 3 61.96 26.63 -28.29
CA GLN A 3 60.79 26.80 -27.44
C GLN A 3 59.72 25.82 -27.88
N MET A 4 59.36 24.86 -27.02
CA MET A 4 58.17 24.04 -27.22
C MET A 4 56.92 24.91 -27.03
N PRO A 5 55.94 24.89 -27.94
CA PRO A 5 54.67 25.57 -27.71
C PRO A 5 53.87 24.82 -26.64
N SER A 6 53.57 25.50 -25.53
CA SER A 6 52.63 25.01 -24.53
C SER A 6 51.25 24.87 -25.18
N LYS A 7 50.79 23.62 -25.37
CA LYS A 7 49.40 23.34 -25.78
C LYS A 7 48.47 23.64 -24.61
N ASN A 8 48.17 24.91 -24.36
CA ASN A 8 47.01 25.28 -23.56
C ASN A 8 45.78 24.90 -24.40
N ARG A 9 45.22 23.72 -24.12
CA ARG A 9 43.94 23.29 -24.70
C ARG A 9 42.89 24.32 -24.29
N LEU A 10 42.55 25.22 -25.21
CA LEU A 10 41.39 26.08 -25.11
C LEU A 10 40.16 25.18 -24.90
N ILE A 11 39.69 25.11 -23.66
CA ILE A 11 38.37 24.59 -23.36
C ILE A 11 37.40 25.57 -24.02
N SER A 12 36.93 25.24 -25.22
CA SER A 12 35.98 26.09 -25.94
C SER A 12 34.78 26.34 -25.02
N GLY A 13 34.31 27.59 -24.91
CA GLY A 13 33.21 27.95 -23.99
C GLY A 13 31.95 27.10 -24.17
N LYS A 14 31.77 26.48 -25.35
CA LYS A 14 30.72 25.50 -25.63
C LYS A 14 30.86 24.21 -24.80
N GLY A 15 32.08 23.73 -24.57
CA GLY A 15 32.35 22.55 -23.74
C GLY A 15 32.05 22.81 -22.26
N ILE A 16 32.27 24.03 -21.76
CA ILE A 16 31.92 24.43 -20.39
C ILE A 16 30.41 24.50 -20.24
N VAL A 17 29.69 25.10 -21.21
CA VAL A 17 28.22 25.16 -21.18
C VAL A 17 27.60 23.77 -21.23
N ILE A 18 28.12 22.86 -22.07
CA ILE A 18 27.65 21.47 -22.13
C ILE A 18 27.92 20.74 -20.80
N ALA A 19 29.10 20.91 -20.20
CA ALA A 19 29.43 20.30 -18.92
C ALA A 19 28.53 20.79 -17.78
N VAL A 20 28.22 22.09 -17.74
CA VAL A 20 27.33 22.68 -16.74
C VAL A 20 25.91 22.15 -16.92
N VAL A 21 25.39 22.09 -18.16
CA VAL A 21 24.05 21.54 -18.43
C VAL A 21 23.97 20.07 -18.00
N ILE A 22 24.95 19.24 -18.36
CA ILE A 22 25.01 17.82 -17.95
C ILE A 22 25.07 17.70 -16.43
N PHE A 23 25.88 18.53 -15.76
CA PHE A 23 26.00 18.52 -14.30
C PHE A 23 24.66 18.83 -13.61
N PHE A 24 23.95 19.87 -14.07
CA PHE A 24 22.62 20.20 -13.54
C PHE A 24 21.57 19.12 -13.86
N THR A 25 21.58 18.55 -15.07
CA THR A 25 20.68 17.45 -15.44
C THR A 25 20.94 16.22 -14.57
N LEU A 26 22.20 15.84 -14.33
CA LEU A 26 22.53 14.71 -13.47
C LEU A 26 22.16 14.98 -12.00
N MET A 27 22.45 16.18 -11.47
CA MET A 27 22.12 16.52 -10.09
C MET A 27 20.62 16.61 -9.80
N ILE A 28 19.79 16.95 -10.78
CA ILE A 28 18.34 17.10 -10.58
C ILE A 28 17.60 15.84 -11.02
N CYS A 29 17.88 15.32 -12.22
CA CYS A 29 17.10 14.21 -12.76
C CYS A 29 17.47 12.87 -12.13
N VAL A 30 18.72 12.63 -11.75
CA VAL A 30 19.12 11.33 -11.16
C VAL A 30 18.50 11.14 -9.78
N PRO A 31 18.55 12.11 -8.83
CA PRO A 31 17.88 11.94 -7.54
C PRO A 31 16.36 11.80 -7.67
N VAL A 32 15.71 12.54 -8.58
CA VAL A 32 14.27 12.41 -8.83
C VAL A 32 13.93 11.03 -9.39
N PHE A 33 14.75 10.50 -10.30
CA PHE A 33 14.54 9.17 -10.85
C PHE A 33 14.76 8.08 -9.80
N ILE A 34 15.82 8.18 -8.99
CA ILE A 34 16.11 7.26 -7.89
C ILE A 34 14.97 7.29 -6.86
N MET A 35 14.52 8.48 -6.44
CA MET A 35 13.42 8.65 -5.49
C MET A 35 12.11 8.04 -6.01
N ARG A 36 11.78 8.27 -7.28
CA ARG A 36 10.59 7.67 -7.90
C ARG A 36 10.71 6.15 -7.99
N TRP A 37 11.89 5.64 -8.32
CA TRP A 37 12.13 4.20 -8.40
C TRP A 37 12.06 3.53 -7.03
N THR A 38 12.66 4.13 -6.00
CA THR A 38 12.57 3.61 -4.62
C THR A 38 11.15 3.66 -4.07
N MET A 39 10.40 4.74 -4.33
CA MET A 39 8.99 4.82 -3.94
C MET A 39 8.12 3.78 -4.65
N SER A 40 8.38 3.49 -5.93
CA SER A 40 7.66 2.43 -6.67
C SER A 40 7.95 1.02 -6.17
N GLN A 41 9.06 0.82 -5.45
CA GLN A 41 9.32 -0.45 -4.77
C GLN A 41 8.66 -0.50 -3.39
N ALA A 42 8.52 0.65 -2.74
CA ALA A 42 7.91 0.79 -1.44
C ALA A 42 6.39 0.62 -1.48
N VAL A 43 5.71 0.93 -2.59
CA VAL A 43 4.25 0.76 -2.73
C VAL A 43 3.93 -0.05 -3.99
N ARG A 44 3.15 -1.11 -3.83
CA ARG A 44 2.63 -1.94 -4.92
C ARG A 44 1.12 -1.90 -4.91
N GLU A 45 0.53 -1.56 -6.05
CA GLU A 45 -0.92 -1.59 -6.24
C GLU A 45 -1.30 -2.68 -7.23
N TYR A 46 -2.33 -3.45 -6.89
CA TYR A 46 -2.92 -4.49 -7.71
C TYR A 46 -4.39 -4.15 -7.96
N THR A 47 -4.78 -4.01 -9.22
CA THR A 47 -6.16 -3.76 -9.64
C THR A 47 -6.74 -4.88 -10.51
N VAL A 48 -5.93 -5.91 -10.77
CA VAL A 48 -6.31 -7.11 -11.53
C VAL A 48 -5.94 -8.29 -10.65
N PHE A 49 -6.95 -9.08 -10.28
CA PHE A 49 -6.77 -10.21 -9.35
C PHE A 49 -6.77 -11.53 -10.12
N GLY A 50 -5.60 -12.18 -10.13
CA GLY A 50 -5.45 -13.58 -10.53
C GLY A 50 -5.14 -14.46 -9.32
N LYS A 51 -4.72 -15.70 -9.57
CA LYS A 51 -4.41 -16.68 -8.51
C LYS A 51 -3.39 -16.15 -7.50
N ARG A 52 -2.38 -15.41 -7.96
CA ARG A 52 -1.31 -14.90 -7.11
C ARG A 52 -1.83 -13.83 -6.16
N GLU A 53 -2.61 -12.88 -6.67
CA GLU A 53 -3.15 -11.78 -5.89
C GLU A 53 -4.19 -12.30 -4.89
N THR A 54 -5.03 -13.25 -5.30
CA THR A 54 -5.94 -13.94 -4.37
C THR A 54 -5.19 -14.69 -3.27
N GLU A 55 -4.07 -15.34 -3.60
CA GLU A 55 -3.24 -16.01 -2.59
C GLU A 55 -2.66 -15.02 -1.59
N VAL A 56 -2.17 -13.86 -2.05
CA VAL A 56 -1.67 -12.79 -1.15
C VAL A 56 -2.76 -12.31 -0.19
N VAL A 57 -3.98 -12.09 -0.68
CA VAL A 57 -5.12 -11.69 0.16
C VAL A 57 -5.44 -12.77 1.19
N LYS A 58 -5.33 -14.04 0.82
CA LYS A 58 -5.55 -15.14 1.74
C LYS A 58 -4.42 -15.31 2.76
N SER A 59 -3.18 -15.39 2.31
CA SER A 59 -2.01 -15.68 3.15
C SER A 59 -1.62 -14.53 4.06
N ASP A 60 -1.74 -13.30 3.57
CA ASP A 60 -1.22 -12.12 4.27
C ASP A 60 -2.34 -11.38 5.00
N MET A 61 -3.59 -11.49 4.54
CA MET A 61 -4.73 -10.83 5.16
C MET A 61 -5.72 -11.80 5.83
N GLY A 62 -5.59 -13.11 5.62
CA GLY A 62 -6.55 -14.08 6.17
C GLY A 62 -7.95 -13.95 5.57
N ILE A 63 -8.07 -13.38 4.36
CA ILE A 63 -9.36 -13.18 3.68
C ILE A 63 -9.48 -14.17 2.51
N THR A 64 -10.48 -15.02 2.55
CA THR A 64 -10.83 -15.92 1.44
C THR A 64 -11.85 -15.25 0.52
N LEU A 65 -11.43 -14.90 -0.70
CA LEU A 65 -12.33 -14.33 -1.70
C LEU A 65 -13.19 -15.42 -2.34
N SER A 66 -14.51 -15.34 -2.17
CA SER A 66 -15.47 -16.21 -2.84
C SER A 66 -15.73 -15.74 -4.28
N ASN A 67 -16.31 -16.61 -5.12
CA ASN A 67 -16.65 -16.26 -6.51
C ASN A 67 -17.72 -15.16 -6.63
N GLN A 68 -18.42 -14.83 -5.54
CA GLN A 68 -19.48 -13.83 -5.53
C GLN A 68 -18.96 -12.43 -5.18
N MET A 69 -17.71 -12.32 -4.71
CA MET A 69 -17.10 -11.07 -4.28
C MET A 69 -16.10 -10.57 -5.30
N THR A 70 -16.00 -9.25 -5.47
CA THR A 70 -15.08 -8.63 -6.42
C THR A 70 -14.01 -7.82 -5.71
N ALA A 71 -12.78 -8.33 -5.65
CA ALA A 71 -11.65 -7.52 -5.20
C ALA A 71 -11.29 -6.45 -6.26
N ARG A 72 -11.20 -5.18 -5.84
CA ARG A 72 -11.02 -4.02 -6.73
C ARG A 72 -9.62 -3.46 -6.74
N LYS A 73 -9.05 -3.26 -5.56
CA LYS A 73 -7.73 -2.67 -5.36
C LYS A 73 -7.09 -3.31 -4.14
N LEU A 74 -5.86 -3.75 -4.26
CA LEU A 74 -4.98 -4.10 -3.15
C LEU A 74 -3.75 -3.19 -3.23
N THR A 75 -3.53 -2.38 -2.20
CA THR A 75 -2.31 -1.60 -2.02
C THR A 75 -1.47 -2.27 -0.93
N VAL A 76 -0.20 -2.54 -1.23
CA VAL A 76 0.77 -3.07 -0.28
C VAL A 76 1.93 -2.10 -0.19
N SER A 77 2.12 -1.48 0.97
CA SER A 77 3.24 -0.59 1.25
C SER A 77 4.24 -1.24 2.20
N HIS A 78 5.52 -1.02 1.94
CA HIS A 78 6.66 -1.39 2.77
C HIS A 78 7.52 -0.13 2.95
N ALA A 79 7.36 0.55 4.08
CA ALA A 79 8.08 1.78 4.39
C ALA A 79 8.77 1.64 5.74
N GLY A 80 10.08 1.85 5.80
CA GLY A 80 10.82 1.90 7.06
C GLY A 80 10.99 0.57 7.83
N GLY A 81 10.51 -0.56 7.30
CA GLY A 81 10.45 -1.85 8.00
C GLY A 81 9.03 -2.28 8.34
N ASP A 82 8.10 -1.33 8.31
CA ASP A 82 6.68 -1.54 8.50
C ASP A 82 6.01 -1.89 7.19
N PHE A 83 4.92 -2.65 7.28
CA PHE A 83 4.09 -2.98 6.13
C PHE A 83 2.62 -2.65 6.39
N SER A 84 1.94 -2.19 5.36
CA SER A 84 0.51 -1.91 5.38
C SER A 84 -0.17 -2.50 4.15
N PHE A 85 -1.34 -3.09 4.36
CA PHE A 85 -2.19 -3.69 3.36
C PHE A 85 -3.54 -2.98 3.37
N HIS A 86 -3.98 -2.54 2.20
CA HIS A 86 -5.28 -1.91 2.01
C HIS A 86 -6.00 -2.63 0.87
N ILE A 87 -7.15 -3.24 1.14
CA ILE A 87 -7.93 -3.92 0.12
C ILE A 87 -9.37 -3.40 0.07
N TRP A 88 -9.87 -3.22 -1.15
CA TRP A 88 -11.28 -2.98 -1.44
C TRP A 88 -11.92 -4.22 -2.05
N ILE A 89 -13.03 -4.67 -1.46
CA ILE A 89 -13.83 -5.81 -1.92
C ILE A 89 -15.28 -5.32 -2.09
N GLU A 90 -15.93 -5.69 -3.19
CA GLU A 90 -17.32 -5.36 -3.48
C GLU A 90 -18.20 -6.60 -3.57
N ASP A 91 -19.51 -6.38 -3.72
CA ASP A 91 -20.53 -7.40 -3.92
C ASP A 91 -20.72 -8.33 -2.70
N ILE A 92 -20.53 -7.79 -1.50
CA ILE A 92 -20.73 -8.52 -0.24
C ILE A 92 -22.21 -8.43 0.14
N GLU A 93 -22.89 -9.58 0.24
CA GLU A 93 -24.32 -9.61 0.59
C GLU A 93 -24.56 -9.21 2.05
N ASP A 94 -23.78 -9.77 2.97
CA ASP A 94 -23.93 -9.58 4.41
C ASP A 94 -22.55 -9.48 5.09
N PRO A 95 -22.28 -8.40 5.86
CA PRO A 95 -21.00 -8.22 6.55
C PRO A 95 -20.71 -9.27 7.61
N GLU A 96 -21.70 -9.70 8.40
CA GLU A 96 -21.48 -10.67 9.48
C GLU A 96 -21.16 -12.04 8.90
N LYS A 97 -21.93 -12.46 7.89
CA LYS A 97 -21.67 -13.70 7.16
C LYS A 97 -20.30 -13.67 6.47
N PHE A 98 -19.90 -12.52 5.92
CA PHE A 98 -18.55 -12.35 5.38
C PHE A 98 -17.49 -12.58 6.47
N MET A 99 -17.64 -11.97 7.65
CA MET A 99 -16.68 -12.14 8.75
C MET A 99 -16.62 -13.59 9.25
N GLU A 100 -17.74 -14.31 9.26
CA GLU A 100 -17.79 -15.72 9.70
C GLU A 100 -17.21 -16.71 8.68
N GLU A 101 -17.49 -16.50 7.39
CA GLU A 101 -17.18 -17.49 6.35
C GLU A 101 -15.89 -17.18 5.58
N SER A 102 -15.49 -15.91 5.54
CA SER A 102 -14.41 -15.44 4.66
C SER A 102 -13.20 -14.88 5.40
N PHE A 103 -13.29 -14.65 6.71
CA PHE A 103 -12.17 -14.15 7.51
C PHE A 103 -11.68 -15.21 8.50
N ASP A 104 -10.40 -15.55 8.43
CA ASP A 104 -9.78 -16.61 9.24
C ASP A 104 -9.35 -16.13 10.65
N GLY A 105 -9.56 -14.85 10.98
CA GLY A 105 -9.16 -14.25 12.26
C GLY A 105 -10.31 -14.07 13.26
N THR A 106 -10.00 -13.42 14.38
CA THR A 106 -11.02 -12.99 15.35
C THR A 106 -11.46 -11.57 15.05
N TYR A 107 -12.73 -11.26 15.30
CA TYR A 107 -13.27 -9.93 15.05
C TYR A 107 -14.21 -9.48 16.16
N LYS A 108 -14.33 -8.17 16.30
CA LYS A 108 -15.27 -7.52 17.21
C LYS A 108 -15.83 -6.27 16.55
N GLU A 109 -17.15 -6.15 16.52
CA GLU A 109 -17.80 -4.93 16.05
C GLU A 109 -17.46 -3.74 16.98
N THR A 110 -17.17 -2.59 16.36
CA THR A 110 -16.70 -1.40 17.05
C THR A 110 -17.31 -0.15 16.44
N GLU A 111 -17.33 0.95 17.18
CA GLU A 111 -17.74 2.25 16.69
C GLU A 111 -16.52 3.07 16.26
N LEU A 112 -16.61 3.77 15.13
CA LEU A 112 -15.52 4.66 14.68
C LEU A 112 -15.58 5.99 15.43
N ASN A 113 -14.52 6.29 16.19
CA ASN A 113 -14.30 7.61 16.74
C ASN A 113 -13.32 8.39 15.86
N SER A 114 -13.71 9.59 15.41
CA SER A 114 -12.89 10.44 14.55
C SER A 114 -11.58 10.92 15.20
N ASN A 115 -11.44 10.79 16.53
CA ASN A 115 -10.24 11.18 17.26
C ASN A 115 -9.26 10.01 17.46
N ASP A 116 -9.58 8.80 17.00
CA ASP A 116 -8.66 7.68 17.09
C ASP A 116 -7.68 7.68 15.91
N LEU A 117 -6.40 7.39 16.20
CA LEU A 117 -5.37 7.08 15.19
C LEU A 117 -5.87 6.03 14.17
N GLN A 118 -6.79 5.17 14.59
CA GLN A 118 -7.39 4.11 13.80
C GLN A 118 -8.40 4.64 12.76
N TYR A 119 -8.96 5.84 12.94
CA TYR A 119 -9.74 6.55 11.94
C TYR A 119 -8.84 7.04 10.80
N GLU A 120 -7.66 7.57 11.13
CA GLU A 120 -6.71 8.10 10.15
C GLU A 120 -6.19 6.99 9.21
N VAL A 121 -5.97 5.79 9.74
CA VAL A 121 -5.54 4.61 8.96
C VAL A 121 -6.60 4.18 7.94
N LEU A 122 -7.89 4.26 8.30
CA LEU A 122 -8.99 4.02 7.36
C LEU A 122 -9.22 5.19 6.39
N ALA A 123 -8.92 6.43 6.80
CA ALA A 123 -9.03 7.61 5.96
C ALA A 123 -7.88 7.71 4.94
N TYR A 124 -6.78 7.00 5.16
CA TYR A 124 -5.65 6.96 4.24
C TYR A 124 -6.00 6.15 2.98
N ASP A 125 -5.81 6.78 1.82
CA ASP A 125 -6.08 6.30 0.45
C ASP A 125 -7.56 6.26 0.00
N ASP A 126 -7.78 6.72 -1.24
CA ASP A 126 -9.05 7.07 -1.90
C ASP A 126 -10.23 6.14 -1.54
N GLY A 127 -11.33 6.73 -1.06
CA GLY A 127 -12.66 6.27 -1.47
C GLY A 127 -13.77 6.16 -0.41
N GLY A 128 -13.48 6.25 0.88
CA GLY A 128 -14.52 6.18 1.91
C GLY A 128 -14.21 7.10 3.07
N ASP A 129 -15.12 8.02 3.37
CA ASP A 129 -15.15 8.66 4.69
C ASP A 129 -15.43 7.55 5.71
N PRO A 130 -14.51 7.24 6.64
CA PRO A 130 -14.73 6.17 7.61
C PRO A 130 -16.02 6.37 8.42
N SER A 131 -16.45 7.62 8.61
CA SER A 131 -17.71 7.94 9.29
C SER A 131 -18.97 7.51 8.52
N ALA A 132 -18.85 7.23 7.22
CA ALA A 132 -19.92 6.72 6.37
C ALA A 132 -20.01 5.17 6.37
N ALA A 133 -19.14 4.48 7.12
CA ALA A 133 -19.23 3.03 7.28
C ALA A 133 -20.51 2.65 8.05
N ASP A 134 -21.21 1.65 7.55
CA ASP A 134 -22.41 1.08 8.20
C ASP A 134 -22.01 0.14 9.33
N LYS A 135 -20.96 -0.68 9.12
CA LYS A 135 -20.40 -1.57 10.13
C LYS A 135 -18.88 -1.52 10.11
N VAL A 136 -18.28 -1.65 11.30
CA VAL A 136 -16.83 -1.62 11.47
C VAL A 136 -16.42 -2.71 12.43
N TYR A 137 -15.37 -3.45 12.09
CA TYR A 137 -14.83 -4.52 12.90
C TYR A 137 -13.35 -4.32 13.17
N ASP A 138 -12.98 -4.42 14.44
CA ASP A 138 -11.60 -4.63 14.86
C ASP A 138 -11.26 -6.10 14.72
N CYS A 139 -10.16 -6.38 14.04
CA CYS A 139 -9.76 -7.73 13.68
C CYS A 139 -8.40 -8.07 14.27
N GLU A 140 -8.20 -9.35 14.57
CA GLU A 140 -6.88 -9.89 14.83
C GLU A 140 -6.65 -11.11 13.94
N TYR A 141 -5.52 -11.10 13.25
CA TYR A 141 -5.09 -12.21 12.41
C TYR A 141 -3.73 -12.67 12.91
N TYR A 142 -3.61 -13.97 13.19
CA TYR A 142 -2.40 -14.59 13.71
C TYR A 142 -1.82 -15.51 12.65
N ILE A 143 -0.51 -15.43 12.46
CA ILE A 143 0.23 -16.32 11.57
C ILE A 143 1.15 -17.20 12.41
N ASN A 144 1.31 -18.46 12.00
CA ASN A 144 2.23 -19.36 12.66
C ASN A 144 3.64 -19.15 12.12
N VAL A 145 4.58 -18.78 12.99
CA VAL A 145 5.99 -18.62 12.69
C VAL A 145 6.78 -19.48 13.65
N ASP A 146 7.49 -20.48 13.13
CA ASP A 146 8.31 -21.41 13.91
C ASP A 146 7.56 -22.11 15.06
N GLY A 147 6.25 -22.35 14.88
CA GLY A 147 5.40 -23.02 15.86
C GLY A 147 4.75 -22.09 16.89
N GLU A 148 4.98 -20.78 16.79
CA GLU A 148 4.34 -19.76 17.63
C GLU A 148 3.35 -18.93 16.81
N ASP A 149 2.18 -18.65 17.37
CA ASP A 149 1.17 -17.81 16.75
C ASP A 149 1.48 -16.33 17.05
N ILE A 150 1.86 -15.59 16.02
CA ILE A 150 2.25 -14.19 16.12
C ILE A 150 1.17 -13.32 15.47
N LYS A 151 0.78 -12.25 16.16
CA LYS A 151 -0.15 -11.26 15.61
C LYS A 151 0.46 -10.63 14.35
N HIS A 152 -0.23 -10.75 13.23
CA HIS A 152 0.31 -10.34 11.93
C HIS A 152 0.33 -8.82 11.78
N PHE A 153 -0.72 -8.14 12.29
CA PHE A 153 -0.91 -6.70 12.23
C PHE A 153 -1.12 -6.11 13.62
N ASP A 154 -0.54 -4.95 13.91
CA ASP A 154 -0.83 -4.21 15.15
C ASP A 154 -2.20 -3.53 15.08
N ILE A 155 -2.57 -3.06 13.89
CA ILE A 155 -3.89 -2.52 13.57
C ILE A 155 -4.47 -3.31 12.41
N TYR A 156 -5.63 -3.94 12.60
CA TYR A 156 -6.36 -4.58 11.51
C TYR A 156 -7.85 -4.31 11.62
N ARG A 157 -8.46 -3.73 10.58
CA ARG A 157 -9.84 -3.26 10.62
C ARG A 157 -10.56 -3.43 9.30
N PHE A 158 -11.84 -3.76 9.40
CA PHE A 158 -12.75 -3.96 8.28
C PHE A 158 -13.86 -2.93 8.40
N ALA A 159 -14.06 -2.10 7.38
CA ALA A 159 -15.12 -1.12 7.30
C ALA A 159 -16.04 -1.44 6.12
N PHE A 160 -17.31 -1.68 6.41
CA PHE A 160 -18.34 -2.01 5.43
C PHE A 160 -19.21 -0.80 5.14
N TYR A 161 -19.37 -0.50 3.85
CA TYR A 161 -20.13 0.63 3.33
C TYR A 161 -21.29 0.09 2.51
N LYS A 162 -22.51 0.59 2.77
CA LYS A 162 -23.68 0.18 2.01
C LYS A 162 -23.57 0.65 0.55
N SER A 163 -23.85 -0.24 -0.40
CA SER A 163 -23.81 0.04 -1.83
C SER A 163 -24.98 -0.63 -2.55
N GLY A 164 -26.13 0.07 -2.58
CA GLY A 164 -27.38 -0.52 -3.06
C GLY A 164 -27.85 -1.62 -2.12
N ASP A 165 -28.07 -2.81 -2.65
CA ASP A 165 -28.50 -3.97 -1.84
C ASP A 165 -27.32 -4.71 -1.18
N THR A 166 -26.09 -4.50 -1.67
CA THR A 166 -24.86 -5.15 -1.17
C THR A 166 -23.99 -4.17 -0.36
N TYR A 167 -22.80 -4.63 0.03
CA TYR A 167 -21.78 -3.88 0.73
C TYR A 167 -20.46 -3.85 -0.05
N LYS A 168 -19.71 -2.77 0.18
CA LYS A 168 -18.30 -2.66 -0.15
C LYS A 168 -17.49 -2.68 1.14
N LEU A 169 -16.41 -3.43 1.16
CA LEU A 169 -15.50 -3.55 2.29
C LEU A 169 -14.18 -2.84 1.96
N LYS A 170 -13.72 -1.99 2.88
CA LYS A 170 -12.31 -1.59 3.00
C LYS A 170 -11.70 -2.35 4.16
N ALA A 171 -10.72 -3.22 3.91
CA ALA A 171 -9.93 -3.82 4.97
C ALA A 171 -8.52 -3.22 4.97
N VAL A 172 -8.05 -2.80 6.15
CA VAL A 172 -6.74 -2.18 6.34
C VAL A 172 -6.00 -2.86 7.47
N GLY A 173 -4.85 -3.46 7.17
CA GLY A 173 -3.93 -4.06 8.12
C GLY A 173 -2.59 -3.32 8.11
N SER A 174 -2.06 -2.95 9.27
CA SER A 174 -0.74 -2.32 9.39
C SER A 174 0.03 -2.88 10.57
N LYS A 175 1.33 -3.04 10.36
CA LYS A 175 2.33 -3.24 11.42
C LYS A 175 2.98 -1.89 11.76
N ILE A 176 3.22 -1.59 13.03
CA ILE A 176 3.74 -0.29 13.54
C ILE A 176 4.88 -0.53 14.53
#